data_AF-A0AAU6FWE1-F1
#
_entry.id   AF-A0AAU6FWE1-F1
#
_cell.length_a   1.000
_cell.length_b   1.000
_cell.length_c   1.000
_cell.angle_alpha   90.00
_cell.angle_beta   90.00
_cell.angle_gamma   90.00
#
_symmetry.space_group_name_H-M   'P 1'
#
loop_
_entity.id
_entity.type
_entity.pdbx_description
1 polymer ?
#
loop_
_entity_poly.entity_id
_entity_poly.type
_entity_poly.pdbx_seq_one_letter_code
_entity_poly.pdbx_strand_id
1 'polypeptide(L)'
;MDSESLLQHLSNELDAFRACLDGDLSVRIEHCGEWTLHDLAEHLGSSNLWAAAAVTEQHGEHEATSAPRDPDEFLRWFEESSETLLKTLDTDPSASAWTFHPPHTVGFWQRRRALEALIHRWDAENALGSSRPLGPVLAGEGVTEVLDTMAPRQIARGRAQPPQHALRLHATDTGTSWVYGPGPAVATLTATAEQLVLLLWGRMRSGDAAYGWTGDQEAGLRILAGTLTP
;
A
#
# COMPACT_ATOMS: atom_id res chain seq x y z
N MET A 1 -14.62 -0.09 5.21
CA MET A 1 -14.97 0.08 3.79
C MET A 1 -15.61 -1.22 3.31
N ASP A 2 -16.60 -1.20 2.42
CA ASP A 2 -17.14 -2.45 1.84
C ASP A 2 -16.35 -2.87 0.59
N SER A 3 -16.58 -4.09 0.11
CA SER A 3 -15.83 -4.70 -1.01
C SER A 3 -16.07 -3.99 -2.34
N GLU A 4 -17.31 -3.60 -2.61
CA GLU A 4 -17.70 -2.91 -3.84
C GLU A 4 -16.99 -1.55 -3.96
N SER A 5 -16.83 -0.82 -2.85
CA SER A 5 -16.01 0.40 -2.84
C SER A 5 -14.51 0.14 -3.04
N LEU A 6 -13.95 -0.96 -2.53
CA LEU A 6 -12.52 -1.29 -2.73
C LEU A 6 -12.18 -1.61 -4.18
N LEU A 7 -13.03 -2.34 -4.91
CA LEU A 7 -12.82 -2.62 -6.33
C LEU A 7 -12.87 -1.34 -7.18
N GLN A 8 -13.84 -0.46 -6.89
CA GLN A 8 -13.91 0.83 -7.58
C GLN A 8 -12.67 1.69 -7.29
N HIS A 9 -12.20 1.71 -6.05
CA HIS A 9 -10.95 2.37 -5.70
C HIS A 9 -9.77 1.77 -6.47
N LEU A 10 -9.61 0.45 -6.46
CA LEU A 10 -8.54 -0.23 -7.20
C LEU A 10 -8.54 0.14 -8.68
N SER A 11 -9.70 0.12 -9.35
CA SER A 11 -9.82 0.53 -10.76
C SER A 11 -9.32 1.97 -10.96
N ASN A 12 -9.78 2.90 -10.13
CA ASN A 12 -9.38 4.31 -10.23
C ASN A 12 -7.88 4.52 -10.01
N GLU A 13 -7.28 3.82 -9.04
CA GLU A 13 -5.84 3.91 -8.76
C GLU A 13 -5.00 3.31 -9.89
N LEU A 14 -5.43 2.18 -10.49
CA LEU A 14 -4.75 1.56 -11.63
C LEU A 14 -4.84 2.43 -12.89
N ASP A 15 -6.00 3.03 -13.18
CA ASP A 15 -6.17 3.95 -14.31
C ASP A 15 -5.26 5.19 -14.16
N ALA A 16 -5.21 5.74 -12.95
CA ALA A 16 -4.34 6.86 -12.62
C ALA A 16 -2.86 6.51 -12.72
N PHE A 17 -2.46 5.32 -12.26
CA PHE A 17 -1.10 4.83 -12.41
C PHE A 17 -0.76 4.64 -13.90
N ARG A 18 -1.66 4.04 -14.69
CA ARG A 18 -1.46 3.84 -16.13
C ARG A 18 -1.22 5.16 -16.85
N ALA A 19 -1.94 6.23 -16.51
CA ALA A 19 -1.73 7.55 -17.07
C ALA A 19 -0.31 8.10 -16.82
N CYS A 20 0.36 7.70 -15.73
CA CYS A 20 1.75 8.07 -15.47
C CYS A 20 2.72 7.43 -16.48
N LEU A 21 2.34 6.30 -17.08
CA LEU A 21 3.19 5.57 -18.04
C LEU A 21 3.27 6.24 -19.42
N ASP A 22 2.48 7.30 -19.66
CA ASP A 22 2.64 8.17 -20.83
C ASP A 22 3.84 9.15 -20.69
N GLY A 23 4.44 9.21 -19.50
CA GLY A 23 5.60 10.03 -19.16
C GLY A 23 6.97 9.37 -19.42
N ASP A 24 8.01 9.92 -18.81
CA ASP A 24 9.37 9.36 -18.87
C ASP A 24 9.51 8.14 -17.95
N LEU A 25 9.50 6.94 -18.54
CA LEU A 25 9.62 5.68 -17.80
C LEU A 25 10.98 5.50 -17.10
N SER A 26 11.99 6.29 -17.46
CA SER A 26 13.32 6.22 -16.83
C SER A 26 13.44 7.06 -15.54
N VAL A 27 12.40 7.84 -15.21
CA VAL A 27 12.39 8.67 -14.00
C VAL A 27 12.55 7.80 -12.75
N ARG A 28 13.34 8.30 -11.80
CA ARG A 28 13.68 7.59 -10.56
C ARG A 28 12.53 7.66 -9.56
N ILE A 29 12.23 6.54 -8.91
CA ILE A 29 11.24 6.49 -7.83
C ILE A 29 11.92 6.72 -6.48
N GLU A 30 11.68 7.89 -5.90
CA GLU A 30 12.38 8.40 -4.71
C GLU A 30 12.47 7.39 -3.54
N HIS A 31 11.39 6.65 -3.30
CA HIS A 31 11.26 5.76 -2.13
C HIS A 31 11.35 4.26 -2.46
N CYS A 32 11.72 3.89 -3.69
CA CYS A 32 11.85 2.49 -4.13
C CYS A 32 13.29 2.13 -4.53
N GLY A 33 14.29 2.74 -3.90
CA GLY A 33 15.70 2.41 -4.10
C GLY A 33 16.16 2.65 -5.54
N GLU A 34 16.70 1.62 -6.19
CA GLU A 34 17.18 1.72 -7.57
C GLU A 34 16.10 1.58 -8.65
N TRP A 35 14.82 1.76 -8.32
CA TRP A 35 13.72 1.64 -9.29
C TRP A 35 13.48 2.89 -10.11
N THR A 36 13.19 2.67 -11.39
CA THR A 36 12.58 3.62 -12.32
C THR A 36 11.07 3.45 -12.36
N LEU A 37 10.35 4.35 -13.05
CA LEU A 37 8.91 4.19 -13.28
C LEU A 37 8.60 2.92 -14.08
N HIS A 38 9.48 2.51 -15.01
CA HIS A 38 9.39 1.22 -15.67
C HIS A 38 9.41 0.06 -14.65
N ASP A 39 10.39 0.04 -13.74
CA ASP A 39 10.52 -1.03 -12.75
C ASP A 39 9.32 -1.08 -11.79
N LEU A 40 8.79 0.10 -11.42
CA LEU A 40 7.59 0.21 -10.60
C LEU A 40 6.35 -0.35 -11.31
N ALA A 41 6.21 -0.09 -12.61
CA ALA A 41 5.12 -0.61 -13.43
C ALA A 41 5.23 -2.12 -13.65
N GLU A 42 6.44 -2.64 -13.89
CA GLU A 42 6.71 -4.08 -13.94
C GLU A 42 6.34 -4.75 -12.61
N HIS A 43 6.80 -4.19 -11.48
CA HIS A 43 6.44 -4.71 -10.15
C HIS A 43 4.91 -4.75 -9.94
N LEU A 44 4.22 -3.66 -10.24
CA LEU A 44 2.79 -3.56 -10.00
C LEU A 44 2.01 -4.51 -10.91
N GLY A 45 2.37 -4.61 -12.18
CA GLY A 45 1.76 -5.53 -13.16
C GLY A 45 2.01 -7.01 -12.84
N SER A 46 3.24 -7.39 -12.48
CA SER A 46 3.52 -8.76 -12.03
C SER A 46 2.77 -9.10 -10.74
N SER A 47 2.64 -8.14 -9.83
CA SER A 47 1.87 -8.34 -8.59
C SER A 47 0.36 -8.41 -8.83
N ASN A 48 -0.17 -7.79 -9.90
CA ASN A 48 -1.56 -7.98 -10.34
C ASN A 48 -1.78 -9.44 -10.74
N LEU A 49 -0.89 -9.99 -11.57
CA LEU A 49 -0.98 -11.38 -12.03
C LEU A 49 -0.81 -12.38 -10.88
N TRP A 50 0.08 -12.09 -9.92
CA TRP A 50 0.23 -12.92 -8.73
C TRP A 50 -1.04 -12.97 -7.88
N ALA A 51 -1.68 -11.83 -7.62
CA ALA A 51 -2.91 -11.78 -6.85
C ALA A 51 -4.07 -12.49 -7.60
N ALA A 52 -4.13 -12.36 -8.92
CA ALA A 52 -5.08 -13.12 -9.72
C ALA A 52 -4.86 -14.64 -9.58
N ALA A 53 -3.62 -15.10 -9.76
CA ALA A 53 -3.24 -16.51 -9.59
C ALA A 53 -3.54 -17.03 -8.17
N ALA A 54 -3.26 -16.24 -7.14
CA ALA A 54 -3.56 -16.59 -5.75
C ALA A 54 -5.06 -16.87 -5.50
N VAL A 55 -5.93 -16.14 -6.19
CA VAL A 55 -7.38 -16.34 -6.13
C VAL A 55 -7.82 -17.52 -7.01
N THR A 56 -7.32 -17.64 -8.24
CA THR A 56 -7.78 -18.68 -9.18
C THR A 56 -7.18 -20.06 -8.90
N GLU A 57 -5.93 -20.12 -8.47
CA GLU A 57 -5.16 -21.36 -8.27
C GLU A 57 -5.07 -21.79 -6.81
N GLN A 58 -5.47 -20.92 -5.87
CA GLN A 58 -5.52 -21.19 -4.43
C GLN A 58 -4.15 -21.56 -3.82
N HIS A 59 -3.06 -21.01 -4.36
CA HIS A 59 -1.73 -21.08 -3.76
C HIS A 59 -0.90 -19.83 -4.05
N GLY A 60 0.18 -19.65 -3.29
CA GLY A 60 1.07 -18.50 -3.42
C GLY A 60 2.22 -18.67 -4.41
N GLU A 61 2.34 -19.85 -5.01
CA GLU A 61 3.33 -20.12 -6.05
C GLU A 61 2.94 -19.35 -7.31
N HIS A 62 3.82 -18.47 -7.77
CA HIS A 62 3.63 -17.76 -9.03
C HIS A 62 4.99 -17.52 -9.67
N GLU A 63 5.16 -18.07 -10.86
CA GLU A 63 6.33 -17.81 -11.68
C GLU A 63 6.11 -16.46 -12.37
N ALA A 64 6.82 -15.44 -11.91
CA ALA A 64 6.74 -14.11 -12.50
C ALA A 64 7.20 -14.20 -13.96
N THR A 65 6.29 -13.93 -14.87
CA THR A 65 6.64 -13.70 -16.28
C THR A 65 7.25 -12.30 -16.39
N SER A 66 8.42 -12.22 -17.02
CA SER A 66 9.05 -10.92 -17.28
C SER A 66 8.16 -10.07 -18.16
N ALA A 67 8.07 -8.78 -17.87
CA ALA A 67 7.33 -7.86 -18.72
C ALA A 67 7.98 -7.78 -20.13
N PRO A 68 7.19 -7.51 -21.19
CA PRO A 68 7.72 -7.27 -22.52
C PRO A 68 8.72 -6.11 -22.54
N ARG A 69 9.73 -6.20 -23.40
CA ARG A 69 10.73 -5.11 -23.57
C ARG A 69 10.31 -4.06 -24.58
N ASP A 70 9.45 -4.43 -25.52
CA ASP A 70 8.91 -3.48 -26.48
C ASP A 70 7.96 -2.51 -25.75
N PRO A 71 8.10 -1.19 -25.92
CA PRO A 71 7.29 -0.22 -25.17
C PRO A 71 5.77 -0.38 -25.36
N ASP A 72 5.31 -0.65 -26.58
CA ASP A 72 3.87 -0.78 -26.88
C ASP A 72 3.33 -2.12 -26.35
N GLU A 73 4.15 -3.18 -26.36
CA GLU A 73 3.83 -4.43 -25.69
C GLU A 73 3.80 -4.30 -24.17
N PHE A 74 4.71 -3.51 -23.58
CA PHE A 74 4.78 -3.27 -22.14
C PHE A 74 3.53 -2.57 -21.60
N LEU A 75 3.09 -1.49 -22.28
CA LEU A 75 1.89 -0.76 -21.89
C LEU A 75 0.63 -1.64 -21.98
N ARG A 76 0.50 -2.41 -23.07
CA ARG A 76 -0.60 -3.38 -23.22
C ARG A 76 -0.56 -4.47 -22.15
N TRP A 77 0.63 -5.00 -21.85
CA TRP A 77 0.79 -5.99 -20.78
C TRP A 77 0.35 -5.44 -19.41
N PHE A 78 0.68 -4.19 -19.10
CA PHE A 78 0.24 -3.57 -17.85
C PHE A 78 -1.30 -3.43 -17.79
N GLU A 79 -1.92 -2.97 -18.88
CA GLU A 79 -3.37 -2.87 -19.02
C GLU A 79 -4.05 -4.25 -18.88
N GLU A 80 -3.57 -5.26 -19.61
CA GLU A 80 -4.07 -6.64 -19.54
C GLU A 80 -3.92 -7.25 -18.14
N SER A 81 -2.82 -6.96 -17.43
CA SER A 81 -2.63 -7.40 -16.05
C SER A 81 -3.64 -6.77 -15.09
N SER A 82 -3.96 -5.50 -15.30
CA SER A 82 -4.93 -4.74 -14.50
C SER A 82 -6.35 -5.24 -14.72
N GLU A 83 -6.73 -5.46 -15.99
CA GLU A 83 -8.02 -6.05 -16.37
C GLU A 83 -8.18 -7.48 -15.79
N THR A 84 -7.12 -8.29 -15.88
CA THR A 84 -7.11 -9.64 -15.32
C THR A 84 -7.32 -9.64 -13.81
N LEU A 85 -6.67 -8.72 -13.09
CA LEU A 85 -6.85 -8.57 -11.66
C LEU A 85 -8.27 -8.15 -11.32
N LEU A 86 -8.77 -7.06 -11.93
CA LEU A 86 -10.09 -6.51 -11.64
C LEU A 86 -11.18 -7.57 -11.88
N LYS A 87 -11.13 -8.27 -13.01
CA LYS A 87 -12.06 -9.36 -13.33
C LYS A 87 -12.00 -10.51 -12.32
N THR A 88 -10.79 -10.86 -11.88
CA THR A 88 -10.60 -11.95 -10.89
C THR A 88 -11.15 -11.56 -9.51
N LEU A 89 -10.99 -10.30 -9.13
CA LEU A 89 -11.44 -9.80 -7.83
C LEU A 89 -12.90 -9.37 -7.79
N ASP A 90 -13.57 -9.23 -8.94
CA ASP A 90 -15.02 -8.98 -9.06
C ASP A 90 -15.84 -10.25 -8.74
N THR A 91 -15.74 -10.68 -7.48
CA THR A 91 -16.45 -11.83 -6.92
C THR A 91 -16.71 -11.61 -5.43
N ASP A 92 -17.42 -12.54 -4.80
CA ASP A 92 -17.79 -12.45 -3.39
C ASP A 92 -16.53 -12.29 -2.50
N PRO A 93 -16.40 -11.20 -1.72
CA PRO A 93 -15.25 -10.97 -0.84
C PRO A 93 -15.05 -12.04 0.24
N SER A 94 -16.09 -12.81 0.56
CA SER A 94 -16.05 -13.92 1.51
C SER A 94 -15.57 -15.24 0.88
N ALA A 95 -15.47 -15.32 -0.44
CA ALA A 95 -14.95 -16.49 -1.13
C ALA A 95 -13.50 -16.78 -0.71
N SER A 96 -13.16 -18.07 -0.61
CA SER A 96 -11.81 -18.53 -0.24
C SER A 96 -10.78 -18.07 -1.26
N ALA A 97 -9.63 -17.61 -0.77
CA ALA A 97 -8.45 -17.35 -1.58
C ALA A 97 -7.19 -17.69 -0.79
N TRP A 98 -6.13 -18.11 -1.48
CA TRP A 98 -4.83 -18.17 -0.82
C TRP A 98 -4.36 -16.74 -0.53
N THR A 99 -3.85 -16.48 0.68
CA THR A 99 -3.31 -15.17 1.05
C THR A 99 -2.07 -15.35 1.91
N PHE A 100 -1.15 -14.37 1.89
CA PHE A 100 0.06 -14.40 2.70
C PHE A 100 -0.16 -13.97 4.17
N HIS A 101 -1.38 -13.54 4.50
CA HIS A 101 -1.80 -13.14 5.84
C HIS A 101 -3.33 -13.33 5.97
N PRO A 102 -3.86 -13.74 7.14
CA PRO A 102 -5.29 -13.80 7.35
C PRO A 102 -5.98 -12.43 7.13
N PRO A 103 -7.27 -12.40 6.73
CA PRO A 103 -8.12 -13.54 6.38
C PRO A 103 -7.76 -14.15 5.02
N HIS A 104 -8.06 -15.45 4.84
CA HIS A 104 -7.82 -16.19 3.59
C HIS A 104 -9.01 -16.08 2.62
N THR A 105 -9.33 -14.86 2.19
CA THR A 105 -10.49 -14.58 1.33
C THR A 105 -10.15 -13.63 0.18
N VAL A 106 -11.02 -13.55 -0.83
CA VAL A 106 -10.89 -12.59 -1.93
C VAL A 106 -10.86 -11.14 -1.42
N GLY A 107 -11.62 -10.83 -0.36
CA GLY A 107 -11.63 -9.51 0.26
C GLY A 107 -10.26 -9.04 0.76
N PHE A 108 -9.37 -9.97 1.14
CA PHE A 108 -7.97 -9.65 1.44
C PHE A 108 -7.25 -9.08 0.22
N TRP A 109 -7.38 -9.72 -0.95
CA TRP A 109 -6.73 -9.26 -2.17
C TRP A 109 -7.32 -7.97 -2.71
N GLN A 110 -8.64 -7.79 -2.61
CA GLN A 110 -9.30 -6.51 -2.93
C GLN A 110 -8.70 -5.36 -2.12
N ARG A 111 -8.61 -5.54 -0.79
CA ARG A 111 -8.00 -4.56 0.11
C ARG A 111 -6.52 -4.33 -0.22
N ARG A 112 -5.74 -5.41 -0.27
CA ARG A 112 -4.29 -5.34 -0.45
C ARG A 112 -3.89 -4.68 -1.77
N ARG A 113 -4.57 -5.03 -2.86
CA ARG A 113 -4.28 -4.47 -4.18
C ARG A 113 -4.72 -3.03 -4.31
N ALA A 114 -5.89 -2.65 -3.77
CA ALA A 114 -6.33 -1.26 -3.77
C ALA A 114 -5.32 -0.35 -3.04
N LEU A 115 -4.82 -0.80 -1.89
CA LEU A 115 -3.87 -0.03 -1.08
C LEU A 115 -2.45 -0.01 -1.65
N GLU A 116 -2.00 -1.09 -2.30
CA GLU A 116 -0.74 -1.07 -3.05
C GLU A 116 -0.79 -0.12 -4.25
N ALA A 117 -1.88 -0.19 -5.04
CA ALA A 117 -2.08 0.68 -6.18
C ALA A 117 -2.13 2.16 -5.76
N LEU A 118 -2.80 2.48 -4.65
CA LEU A 118 -2.82 3.84 -4.09
C LEU A 118 -1.42 4.40 -3.82
N ILE A 119 -0.57 3.60 -3.15
CA ILE A 119 0.78 4.04 -2.77
C ILE A 119 1.69 4.14 -3.99
N HIS A 120 1.65 3.17 -4.90
CA HIS A 120 2.50 3.20 -6.09
C HIS A 120 2.02 4.22 -7.13
N ARG A 121 0.73 4.55 -7.19
CA ARG A 121 0.23 5.72 -7.93
C ARG A 121 0.84 6.99 -7.36
N TRP A 122 0.84 7.16 -6.03
CA TRP A 122 1.50 8.30 -5.41
C TRP A 122 3.00 8.33 -5.74
N ASP A 123 3.70 7.19 -5.66
CA ASP A 123 5.13 7.09 -5.97
C ASP A 123 5.42 7.54 -7.42
N ALA A 124 4.61 7.08 -8.38
CA ALA A 124 4.72 7.44 -9.79
C ALA A 124 4.45 8.93 -10.04
N GLU A 125 3.35 9.46 -9.50
CA GLU A 125 3.02 10.88 -9.66
C GLU A 125 4.01 11.80 -8.95
N ASN A 126 4.54 11.40 -7.79
CA ASN A 126 5.58 12.15 -7.08
C ASN A 126 6.86 12.24 -7.92
N ALA A 127 7.30 11.13 -8.52
CA ALA A 127 8.46 11.11 -9.41
C ALA A 127 8.29 12.02 -10.64
N LEU A 128 7.05 12.14 -11.16
CA LEU A 128 6.71 13.01 -12.28
C LEU A 128 6.40 14.47 -11.86
N GLY A 129 6.41 14.78 -10.55
CA GLY A 129 6.09 16.13 -10.04
C GLY A 129 4.61 16.51 -10.17
N SER A 130 3.71 15.53 -10.22
CA SER A 130 2.27 15.70 -10.44
C SER A 130 1.42 15.02 -9.36
N SER A 131 1.96 14.82 -8.16
CA SER A 131 1.27 14.11 -7.07
C SER A 131 -0.04 14.80 -6.67
N ARG A 132 -1.11 13.98 -6.66
CA ARG A 132 -2.44 14.38 -6.20
C ARG A 132 -2.73 13.83 -4.81
N PRO A 133 -3.51 14.57 -3.99
CA PRO A 133 -3.89 14.11 -2.65
C PRO A 133 -4.54 12.74 -2.64
N LEU A 134 -4.30 11.96 -1.58
CA LEU A 134 -4.94 10.67 -1.38
C LEU A 134 -6.36 10.87 -0.84
N GLY A 135 -7.31 10.05 -1.30
CA GLY A 135 -8.65 10.03 -0.72
C GLY A 135 -8.60 9.68 0.77
N PRO A 136 -9.10 10.52 1.71
CA PRO A 136 -8.91 10.32 3.15
C PRO A 136 -9.43 8.97 3.67
N VAL A 137 -10.51 8.47 3.06
CA VAL A 137 -11.15 7.20 3.42
C VAL A 137 -10.25 6.00 3.05
N LEU A 138 -9.68 5.99 1.84
CA LEU A 138 -8.76 4.92 1.42
C LEU A 138 -7.39 5.04 2.09
N ALA A 139 -6.90 6.27 2.33
CA ALA A 139 -5.69 6.50 3.11
C ALA A 139 -5.81 5.98 4.55
N GLY A 140 -6.96 6.20 5.22
CA GLY A 140 -7.23 5.64 6.54
C GLY A 140 -7.31 4.11 6.55
N GLU A 141 -7.85 3.50 5.49
CA GLU A 141 -7.81 2.05 5.30
C GLU A 141 -6.36 1.54 5.12
N GLY A 142 -5.52 2.31 4.41
CA GLY A 142 -4.09 2.06 4.30
C GLY A 142 -3.36 2.09 5.65
N VAL A 143 -3.67 3.07 6.52
CA VAL A 143 -3.17 3.08 7.91
C VAL A 143 -3.58 1.79 8.63
N THR A 144 -4.85 1.39 8.49
CA THR A 144 -5.37 0.18 9.14
C THR A 144 -4.61 -1.07 8.66
N GLU A 145 -4.38 -1.22 7.36
CA GLU A 145 -3.65 -2.36 6.78
C GLU A 145 -2.20 -2.45 7.28
N VAL A 146 -1.51 -1.31 7.39
CA VAL A 146 -0.14 -1.32 7.92
C VAL A 146 -0.12 -1.91 9.32
N LEU A 147 -1.06 -1.51 10.17
CA LEU A 147 -1.06 -1.91 11.58
C LEU A 147 -1.58 -3.32 11.82
N ASP A 148 -2.58 -3.78 11.06
CA ASP A 148 -3.21 -5.09 11.25
C ASP A 148 -2.60 -6.21 10.41
N THR A 149 -1.92 -5.88 9.31
CA THR A 149 -1.42 -6.86 8.33
C THR A 149 0.08 -6.73 8.12
N MET A 150 0.57 -5.55 7.72
CA MET A 150 1.96 -5.43 7.26
C MET A 150 2.96 -5.49 8.41
N ALA A 151 2.79 -4.66 9.44
CA ALA A 151 3.71 -4.61 10.58
C ALA A 151 3.74 -5.96 11.33
N PRO A 152 2.60 -6.61 11.64
CA PRO A 152 2.60 -7.97 12.19
C PRO A 152 3.34 -8.97 11.30
N ARG A 153 3.19 -8.87 9.98
CA ARG A 153 3.91 -9.73 9.03
C ARG A 153 5.41 -9.47 9.02
N GLN A 154 5.87 -8.22 9.09
CA GLN A 154 7.30 -7.92 9.18
C GLN A 154 7.91 -8.49 10.46
N ILE A 155 7.19 -8.40 11.58
CA ILE A 155 7.59 -9.02 12.86
C ILE A 155 7.66 -10.54 12.74
N ALA A 156 6.62 -11.18 12.19
CA ALA A 156 6.58 -12.64 12.00
C ALA A 156 7.70 -13.16 11.09
N ARG A 157 8.18 -12.32 10.15
CA ARG A 157 9.32 -12.63 9.26
C ARG A 157 10.68 -12.29 9.86
N GLY A 158 10.74 -11.80 11.11
CA GLY A 158 12.00 -11.40 11.77
C GLY A 158 12.65 -10.14 11.20
N ARG A 159 11.91 -9.33 10.43
CA ARG A 159 12.39 -8.08 9.81
C ARG A 159 12.19 -6.86 10.71
N ALA A 160 11.35 -6.98 11.73
CA ALA A 160 11.06 -5.94 12.70
C ALA A 160 10.90 -6.53 14.11
N GLN A 161 11.08 -5.69 15.12
CA GLN A 161 10.78 -6.05 16.51
C GLN A 161 9.39 -5.54 16.89
N PRO A 162 8.63 -6.30 17.71
CA PRO A 162 7.38 -5.80 18.24
C PRO A 162 7.61 -4.55 19.12
N PRO A 163 6.74 -3.54 19.04
CA PRO A 163 6.89 -2.34 19.85
C PRO A 163 6.70 -2.66 21.34
N GLN A 164 7.51 -2.04 22.20
CA GLN A 164 7.43 -2.22 23.67
C GLN A 164 6.34 -1.36 24.31
N HIS A 165 5.91 -0.30 23.63
CA HIS A 165 4.89 0.65 24.07
C HIS A 165 3.93 0.96 22.93
N ALA A 166 2.73 1.41 23.27
CA ALA A 166 1.76 1.83 22.30
C ALA A 166 1.99 3.27 21.79
N LEU A 167 1.75 3.50 20.50
CA LEU A 167 1.62 4.81 19.87
C LEU A 167 0.19 4.96 19.37
N ARG A 168 -0.45 6.10 19.66
CA ARG A 168 -1.71 6.47 19.03
C ARG A 168 -1.45 7.26 17.75
N LEU A 169 -2.15 6.90 16.68
CA LEU A 169 -2.20 7.64 15.43
C LEU A 169 -3.60 8.25 15.32
N HIS A 170 -3.70 9.56 15.03
CA HIS A 170 -4.96 10.27 14.90
C HIS A 170 -5.03 11.03 13.58
N ALA A 171 -6.02 10.68 12.76
CA ALA A 171 -6.33 11.37 11.51
C ALA A 171 -7.24 12.58 11.78
N THR A 172 -6.78 13.79 11.49
CA THR A 172 -7.52 15.04 11.75
C THR A 172 -8.68 15.28 10.80
N ASP A 173 -8.56 14.79 9.57
CA ASP A 173 -9.51 14.96 8.46
C ASP A 173 -10.68 13.96 8.53
N THR A 174 -10.46 12.77 9.09
CA THR A 174 -11.49 11.74 9.26
C THR A 174 -11.95 11.57 10.71
N GLY A 175 -11.19 12.08 11.69
CA GLY A 175 -11.40 11.84 13.11
C GLY A 175 -11.01 10.43 13.58
N THR A 176 -10.55 9.56 12.67
CA THR A 176 -10.20 8.18 12.98
C THR A 176 -8.96 8.10 13.87
N SER A 177 -8.90 7.10 14.75
CA SER A 177 -7.73 6.87 15.59
C SER A 177 -7.36 5.39 15.63
N TRP A 178 -6.06 5.11 15.61
CA TRP A 178 -5.49 3.77 15.73
C TRP A 178 -4.49 3.71 16.88
N VAL A 179 -4.22 2.50 17.36
CA VAL A 179 -3.19 2.25 18.37
C VAL A 179 -2.28 1.14 17.85
N TYR A 180 -0.99 1.41 17.81
CA TYR A 180 0.04 0.44 17.45
C TYR A 180 0.93 0.12 18.65
N GLY A 181 0.89 -1.13 19.11
CA GLY A 181 1.66 -1.63 20.24
C GLY A 181 0.85 -1.85 21.52
N PRO A 182 1.50 -2.38 22.58
CA PRO A 182 0.82 -2.84 23.79
C PRO A 182 0.56 -1.70 24.80
N GLY A 183 -0.53 -1.85 25.56
CA GLY A 183 -0.86 -0.99 26.70
C GLY A 183 -1.35 0.42 26.32
N PRO A 184 -1.39 1.36 27.29
CA PRO A 184 -1.73 2.75 27.03
C PRO A 184 -0.70 3.42 26.11
N ALA A 185 -1.17 4.27 25.19
CA ALA A 185 -0.29 4.98 24.29
C ALA A 185 0.57 6.00 25.05
N VAL A 186 1.90 5.94 24.85
CA VAL A 186 2.86 6.88 25.46
C VAL A 186 2.91 8.22 24.73
N ALA A 187 2.45 8.24 23.49
CA ALA A 187 2.33 9.43 22.66
C ALA A 187 1.15 9.32 21.68
N THR A 188 0.73 10.47 21.16
CA THR A 188 -0.21 10.57 20.04
C THR A 188 0.43 11.39 18.93
N LEU A 189 0.53 10.78 17.74
CA LEU A 189 0.85 11.45 16.48
C LEU A 189 -0.45 11.83 15.77
N THR A 190 -0.56 13.11 15.39
CA THR A 190 -1.73 13.70 14.74
C THR A 190 -1.35 14.28 13.39
N ALA A 191 -2.03 13.85 12.33
CA ALA A 191 -1.85 14.33 10.96
C ALA A 191 -3.11 14.03 10.12
N THR A 192 -3.13 14.35 8.83
CA THR A 192 -4.17 13.82 7.93
C THR A 192 -3.96 12.33 7.67
N ALA A 193 -5.02 11.60 7.27
CA ALA A 193 -4.91 10.18 6.94
C ALA A 193 -3.86 9.91 5.84
N GLU A 194 -3.78 10.78 4.83
CA GLU A 194 -2.75 10.76 3.78
C GLU A 194 -1.35 10.82 4.36
N GLN A 195 -1.08 11.82 5.19
CA GLN A 195 0.27 11.98 5.73
C GLN A 195 0.65 10.83 6.68
N LEU A 196 -0.31 10.25 7.41
CA LEU A 196 -0.07 9.07 8.24
C LEU A 196 0.28 7.85 7.40
N VAL A 197 -0.46 7.55 6.33
CA VAL A 197 -0.16 6.37 5.50
C VAL A 197 1.17 6.55 4.74
N LEU A 198 1.44 7.74 4.19
CA LEU A 198 2.72 8.03 3.53
C LEU A 198 3.89 7.96 4.52
N LEU A 199 3.70 8.40 5.75
CA LEU A 199 4.69 8.23 6.81
C LEU A 199 4.96 6.75 7.11
N LEU A 200 3.91 5.95 7.29
CA LEU A 200 4.02 4.53 7.62
C LEU A 200 4.69 3.72 6.51
N TRP A 201 4.55 4.16 5.26
CA TRP A 201 5.25 3.60 4.10
C TRP A 201 6.63 4.23 3.85
N GLY A 202 7.09 5.17 4.67
CA GLY A 202 8.41 5.80 4.52
C GLY A 202 8.53 6.82 3.38
N ARG A 203 7.41 7.30 2.85
CA ARG A 203 7.33 8.37 1.84
C ARG A 203 7.41 9.77 2.47
N MET A 204 7.03 9.89 3.73
CA MET A 204 7.20 11.11 4.52
C MET A 204 8.04 10.85 5.77
N ARG A 205 8.69 11.90 6.29
CA ARG A 205 9.59 11.80 7.47
C ARG A 205 8.84 12.18 8.74
N SER A 206 8.84 11.31 9.75
CA SER A 206 8.16 11.50 11.05
C SER A 206 8.52 12.77 11.84
N GLY A 207 9.60 13.46 11.47
CA GLY A 207 10.04 14.73 12.05
C GLY A 207 9.57 15.98 11.32
N ASP A 208 8.70 15.86 10.32
CA ASP A 208 8.15 17.02 9.61
C ASP A 208 7.31 17.91 10.54
N ALA A 209 7.47 19.23 10.42
CA ALA A 209 6.80 20.21 11.26
C ALA A 209 5.27 20.23 11.08
N ALA A 210 4.77 19.58 10.02
CA ALA A 210 3.33 19.40 9.78
C ALA A 210 2.66 18.41 10.76
N TYR A 211 3.42 17.67 11.56
CA TYR A 211 2.88 16.68 12.50
C TYR A 211 2.62 17.24 13.89
N GLY A 212 1.41 17.02 14.40
CA GLY A 212 1.05 17.29 15.79
C GLY A 212 1.49 16.14 16.70
N TRP A 213 2.19 16.45 17.78
CA TRP A 213 2.61 15.48 18.79
C TRP A 213 2.09 15.86 20.17
N THR A 214 1.61 14.86 20.92
CA THR A 214 1.35 14.95 22.37
C THR A 214 1.93 13.74 23.08
N GLY A 215 2.40 13.90 24.33
CA GLY A 215 3.08 12.84 25.07
C GLY A 215 4.58 12.73 24.75
N ASP A 216 5.15 11.53 24.90
CA ASP A 216 6.58 11.27 24.67
C ASP A 216 6.89 11.07 23.18
N GLN A 217 7.17 12.18 22.49
CA GLN A 217 7.48 12.18 21.05
C GLN A 217 8.68 11.28 20.70
N GLU A 218 9.74 11.27 21.51
CA GLU A 218 10.91 10.44 21.22
C GLU A 218 10.57 8.95 21.29
N ALA A 219 9.75 8.53 22.26
CA ALA A 219 9.25 7.16 22.32
C ALA A 219 8.37 6.83 21.11
N GLY A 220 7.50 7.76 20.69
CA GLY A 220 6.70 7.61 19.49
C GLY A 220 7.54 7.44 18.22
N LEU A 221 8.60 8.23 18.06
CA LEU A 221 9.53 8.11 16.93
C LEU A 221 10.29 6.78 16.94
N ARG A 222 10.69 6.27 18.12
CA ARG A 222 11.33 4.94 18.24
C ARG A 222 10.38 3.81 17.83
N ILE A 223 9.08 3.93 18.12
CA ILE A 223 8.06 2.95 17.70
C ILE A 223 7.93 2.90 16.18
N LEU A 224 8.03 4.06 15.50
CA LEU A 224 7.92 4.17 14.04
C LEU A 224 9.21 3.85 13.28
N ALA A 225 10.35 3.74 13.96
CA ALA A 225 11.65 3.54 13.31
C ALA A 225 11.88 2.13 12.73
N GLY A 226 11.04 1.16 13.10
CA GLY A 226 11.12 -0.21 12.59
C GLY A 226 10.53 -0.36 11.19
N THR A 227 10.88 -1.44 10.49
CA THR A 227 10.28 -1.80 9.20
C THR A 227 8.80 -2.18 9.39
N LEU A 228 7.87 -1.33 8.95
CA LEU A 228 6.43 -1.56 9.06
C LEU A 228 5.83 -2.19 7.80
N THR A 229 6.37 -1.83 6.63
CA THR A 229 5.90 -2.26 5.32
C THR A 229 6.93 -3.13 4.59
N PRO A 230 6.55 -3.84 3.52
CA PRO A 230 7.45 -4.74 2.76
C PRO A 230 8.71 -4.12 2.18
#